data_AF-A0A3D5MK01-F1
#
_entry.id   AF-A0A3D5MK01-F1
#
_cell.length_a   1.000
_cell.length_b   1.000
_cell.length_c   1.000
_cell.angle_alpha   90.00
_cell.angle_beta   90.00
_cell.angle_gamma   90.00
#
_symmetry.space_group_name_H-M   'P 1'
#
loop_
_entity.id
_entity.type
_entity.pdbx_description
1 polymer ?
#
loop_
_entity_poly.entity_id
_entity_poly.type
_entity_poly.pdbx_seq_one_letter_code
_entity_poly.pdbx_strand_id
1 'polypeptide(L)'
;VFRARSRVRTNSSEVARELALAGAGVALRSTWDVGDELRDGRLKVVLPQYAGSSDVAIFALTAGRARAETRVRAFIDFLSGLYGETPEWDR
;
A
#
# COMPACT_ATOMS: atom_id res chain seq x y z
N VAL A 1 -20.70 -4.99 -7.34
CA VAL A 1 -19.83 -3.83 -7.05
C VAL A 1 -20.49 -3.01 -5.95
N PHE A 2 -19.91 -2.96 -4.76
CA PHE A 2 -20.40 -2.10 -3.66
C PHE A 2 -19.97 -0.66 -3.93
N ARG A 3 -20.89 0.31 -3.82
CA ARG A 3 -20.61 1.74 -4.02
C ARG A 3 -20.96 2.49 -2.74
N ALA A 4 -19.97 2.69 -1.89
CA ALA A 4 -20.13 3.51 -0.69
C ALA A 4 -20.41 4.97 -1.07
N ARG A 5 -21.23 5.66 -0.27
CA ARG A 5 -21.29 7.12 -0.31
C ARG A 5 -20.12 7.66 0.50
N SER A 6 -19.26 8.44 -0.14
CA SER A 6 -18.18 9.17 0.53
C SER A 6 -18.40 10.67 0.39
N ARG A 7 -18.07 11.43 1.44
CA ARG A 7 -18.08 12.91 1.40
C ARG A 7 -16.96 13.46 0.52
N VAL A 8 -15.86 12.72 0.39
CA VAL A 8 -14.72 13.07 -0.45
C VAL A 8 -14.39 11.90 -1.37
N ARG A 9 -14.16 12.19 -2.65
CA ARG A 9 -13.68 11.22 -3.63
C ARG A 9 -12.39 11.75 -4.23
N THR A 10 -11.32 10.97 -4.13
CA THR A 10 -10.00 11.30 -4.67
C THR A 10 -9.42 10.08 -5.34
N ASN A 11 -8.56 10.30 -6.34
CA ASN A 11 -7.71 9.28 -6.97
C ASN A 11 -6.26 9.38 -6.48
N SER A 12 -5.96 10.26 -5.52
CA SER A 12 -4.66 10.35 -4.86
C SER A 12 -4.67 9.55 -3.56
N SER A 13 -3.73 8.61 -3.45
CA SER A 13 -3.51 7.86 -2.22
C SER A 13 -3.07 8.78 -1.09
N GLU A 14 -2.21 9.75 -1.35
CA GLU A 14 -1.71 10.72 -0.37
C GLU A 14 -2.83 11.56 0.22
N VAL A 15 -3.72 12.13 -0.62
CA VAL A 15 -4.86 12.91 -0.14
C VAL A 15 -5.77 12.07 0.76
N ALA A 16 -6.01 10.80 0.40
CA ALA A 16 -6.82 9.91 1.23
C ALA A 16 -6.16 9.58 2.58
N ARG A 17 -4.82 9.50 2.64
CA ARG A 17 -4.04 9.30 3.87
C ARG A 17 -4.18 10.51 4.79
N GLU A 18 -3.91 11.70 4.28
CA GLU A 18 -3.97 12.93 5.07
C GLU A 18 -5.38 13.22 5.59
N LEU A 19 -6.42 12.90 4.81
CA LEU A 19 -7.80 13.00 5.29
C LEU A 19 -8.10 12.04 6.45
N ALA A 20 -7.58 10.81 6.41
CA ALA A 20 -7.74 9.87 7.51
C ALA A 20 -7.02 10.36 8.77
N LEU A 21 -5.80 10.88 8.62
CA LEU A 21 -5.01 11.42 9.73
C LEU A 21 -5.59 12.70 10.33
N ALA A 22 -6.23 13.53 9.50
CA ALA A 22 -6.97 14.69 9.95
C ALA A 22 -8.31 14.35 10.61
N GLY A 23 -8.66 13.06 10.73
CA GLY A 23 -9.93 12.61 11.34
C GLY A 23 -11.16 12.85 10.46
N ALA A 24 -11.00 13.04 9.15
CA ALA A 24 -12.10 13.32 8.24
C ALA A 24 -13.00 12.09 7.96
N GLY A 25 -12.57 10.88 8.35
CA GLY A 25 -13.35 9.65 8.25
C GLY A 25 -12.50 8.39 8.21
N VAL A 26 -13.10 7.30 7.73
CA VAL A 26 -12.46 5.98 7.57
C VAL A 26 -11.97 5.83 6.12
N ALA A 27 -10.75 5.30 5.95
CA ALA A 27 -10.18 4.97 4.64
C ALA A 27 -9.62 3.54 4.64
N LEU A 28 -9.83 2.81 3.53
CA LEU A 28 -9.11 1.56 3.29
C LEU A 28 -7.68 1.91 2.85
N ARG A 29 -6.69 1.55 3.68
CA ARG A 29 -5.27 1.82 3.45
C ARG A 29 -4.46 0.53 3.50
N SER A 30 -3.34 0.52 2.79
CA SER A 30 -2.32 -0.50 2.97
C SER A 30 -1.45 -0.16 4.18
N THR A 31 -1.01 -1.18 4.91
CA THR A 31 -0.16 -1.02 6.09
C THR A 31 1.22 -0.43 5.78
N TRP A 32 1.74 -0.61 4.56
CA TRP A 32 2.99 0.04 4.12
C TRP A 32 2.94 1.57 4.12
N ASP A 33 1.75 2.14 4.06
CA ASP A 33 1.53 3.59 3.94
C ASP A 33 1.13 4.25 5.27
N VAL A 34 0.58 3.48 6.21
CA VAL A 34 0.10 3.98 7.52
C VAL A 34 0.60 3.18 8.73
N GLY A 35 1.61 2.33 8.54
CA GLY A 35 2.10 1.44 9.59
C GLY A 35 2.62 2.18 10.82
N ASP A 36 3.32 3.30 10.62
CA ASP A 36 3.83 4.12 11.72
C ASP A 36 2.68 4.75 12.52
N GLU A 37 1.68 5.29 11.84
CA GLU A 37 0.49 5.89 12.43
C GLU A 37 -0.40 4.87 13.16
N LEU A 38 -0.39 3.61 12.72
CA LEU A 38 -1.04 2.52 13.43
C LEU A 38 -0.26 2.15 14.69
N ARG A 39 1.08 2.13 14.62
CA ARG A 39 1.97 1.81 15.75
C ARG A 39 1.94 2.90 16.84
N ASP A 40 1.90 4.17 16.46
CA ASP A 40 1.87 5.30 17.40
C ASP A 40 0.44 5.65 17.89
N GLY A 41 -0.59 5.01 17.33
CA GLY A 41 -1.98 5.16 17.74
C GLY A 41 -2.72 6.36 17.14
N ARG A 42 -2.11 7.10 16.20
CA ARG A 42 -2.79 8.15 15.43
C ARG A 42 -3.90 7.59 14.53
N LEU A 43 -3.76 6.35 14.08
CA LEU A 43 -4.79 5.59 13.36
C LEU A 43 -5.17 4.31 14.11
N LYS A 44 -6.38 3.83 13.83
CA LYS A 44 -6.91 2.59 14.41
C LYS A 44 -7.66 1.78 13.36
N VAL A 45 -7.49 0.46 13.41
CA VAL A 45 -8.29 -0.49 12.62
C VAL A 45 -9.70 -0.56 13.21
N VAL A 46 -10.72 -0.24 12.39
CA VAL A 46 -12.13 -0.15 12.84
C VAL A 46 -13.01 -1.33 12.40
N LEU A 47 -12.50 -2.19 11.52
CA LEU A 47 -13.22 -3.33 10.94
C LEU A 47 -12.28 -4.54 10.78
N PRO A 48 -11.74 -5.10 11.88
CA PRO A 48 -10.65 -6.08 11.84
C PRO A 48 -11.00 -7.41 11.14
N GLN A 49 -12.29 -7.72 11.00
CA GLN A 49 -12.79 -8.90 10.28
C GLN A 49 -12.84 -8.73 8.76
N TYR A 50 -12.51 -7.54 8.25
CA TYR A 50 -12.50 -7.22 6.83
C TYR A 50 -11.13 -6.69 6.41
N ALA A 51 -10.63 -7.19 5.29
CA ALA A 51 -9.38 -6.74 4.70
C ALA A 51 -9.59 -6.38 3.21
N GLY A 52 -8.61 -5.66 2.64
CA GLY A 52 -8.53 -5.50 1.18
C GLY A 52 -8.28 -6.84 0.49
N SER A 53 -8.19 -6.82 -0.85
CA SER A 53 -7.83 -8.02 -1.61
C SER A 53 -6.48 -8.56 -1.15
N SER A 54 -6.38 -9.87 -0.94
CA SER A 54 -5.11 -10.57 -0.72
C SER A 54 -4.35 -10.81 -2.02
N ASP A 55 -5.02 -10.64 -3.17
CA ASP A 55 -4.43 -10.73 -4.50
C ASP A 55 -3.96 -9.33 -4.95
N VAL A 56 -3.00 -8.77 -4.21
CA VAL A 56 -2.38 -7.47 -4.50
C VAL A 56 -0.87 -7.62 -4.35
N ALA A 57 -0.12 -7.22 -5.36
CA ALA A 57 1.34 -7.26 -5.36
C ALA A 57 1.92 -6.04 -6.08
N ILE A 58 3.20 -5.76 -5.83
CA ILE A 58 3.99 -4.78 -6.56
C ILE A 58 4.73 -5.52 -7.68
N PHE A 59 4.50 -5.10 -8.93
CA PHE A 59 5.10 -5.74 -10.10
C PHE A 59 6.14 -4.85 -10.76
N ALA A 60 7.30 -5.40 -11.07
CA ALA A 60 8.28 -4.77 -11.95
C ALA A 60 7.93 -5.09 -13.42
N LEU A 61 7.41 -4.11 -14.16
CA LEU A 61 7.11 -4.24 -15.58
C LEU A 61 8.29 -3.73 -16.42
N THR A 62 8.72 -4.51 -17.41
CA THR A 62 9.83 -4.14 -18.29
C THR A 62 9.41 -4.22 -19.77
N ALA A 63 9.92 -3.31 -20.60
CA ALA A 63 9.46 -3.10 -21.98
C ALA A 63 9.92 -4.15 -23.01
N GLY A 64 10.40 -5.34 -22.61
CA GLY A 64 10.97 -6.29 -23.59
C GLY A 64 11.01 -7.75 -23.15
N ARG A 65 10.57 -8.64 -24.05
CA ARG A 65 10.58 -10.11 -23.88
C ARG A 65 11.98 -10.75 -23.88
N ALA A 66 13.07 -10.02 -24.13
CA ALA A 66 14.32 -10.66 -24.59
C ALA A 66 15.47 -10.75 -23.57
N ARG A 67 15.62 -9.81 -22.64
CA ARG A 67 16.61 -9.84 -21.53
C ARG A 67 16.55 -8.45 -20.90
N ALA A 68 16.05 -8.35 -19.67
CA ALA A 68 16.36 -7.17 -18.87
C ALA A 68 17.89 -7.01 -18.86
N GLU A 69 18.41 -5.87 -19.28
CA GLU A 69 19.83 -5.55 -19.20
C GLU A 69 20.33 -5.82 -17.78
N THR A 70 21.58 -6.25 -17.61
CA THR A 70 22.12 -6.67 -16.30
C THR A 70 21.85 -5.65 -15.19
N ARG A 71 21.90 -4.35 -15.49
CA ARG A 71 21.56 -3.28 -14.55
C ARG A 71 20.10 -3.29 -14.08
N VAL A 72 19.15 -3.59 -14.97
CA VAL A 72 17.72 -3.68 -14.65
C VAL A 72 17.46 -4.88 -13.77
N ARG A 73 18.08 -6.03 -14.06
CA ARG A 73 18.00 -7.22 -13.19
C ARG A 73 18.58 -6.94 -11.81
N ALA A 74 19.79 -6.40 -11.75
CA ALA A 74 20.43 -6.06 -10.47
C ALA A 74 19.56 -5.10 -9.64
N PHE A 75 18.90 -4.13 -10.27
CA PHE A 75 17.97 -3.23 -9.59
C PHE A 75 16.70 -3.94 -9.09
N ILE A 76 16.10 -4.81 -9.92
CA ILE A 76 14.93 -5.61 -9.52
C ILE A 76 15.31 -6.56 -8.36
N ASP A 77 16.47 -7.20 -8.44
CA ASP A 77 16.97 -8.12 -7.41
C ASP A 77 17.20 -7.38 -6.09
N PHE A 78 17.77 -6.17 -6.16
CA PHE A 78 17.93 -5.30 -4.98
C PHE A 78 16.58 -4.94 -4.36
N LEU A 79 15.60 -4.47 -5.14
CA LEU A 79 14.27 -4.12 -4.61
C LEU A 79 13.54 -5.33 -4.05
N SER A 80 13.67 -6.50 -4.70
CA SER A 80 13.05 -7.75 -4.23
C SER A 80 13.61 -8.18 -2.87
N GLY A 81 14.89 -7.89 -2.62
CA GLY A 81 15.51 -8.10 -1.30
C GLY A 81 15.02 -7.15 -0.21
N LEU A 82 14.56 -5.95 -0.57
CA LEU A 82 14.02 -4.97 0.39
C LEU A 82 12.58 -5.29 0.83
N TYR A 83 11.75 -5.73 -0.11
CA TYR A 83 10.29 -5.90 0.09
C TYR A 83 9.88 -7.37 0.28
N GLY A 84 10.64 -8.12 1.09
CA GLY A 84 10.44 -9.56 1.32
C GLY A 84 9.09 -9.97 1.92
N GLU A 85 8.91 -11.28 2.21
CA GLU A 85 7.62 -11.90 2.55
C GLU A 85 6.89 -11.28 3.76
N THR A 86 7.63 -10.77 4.74
CA THR A 86 7.07 -10.02 5.87
C THR A 86 7.74 -8.65 5.94
N PRO A 87 7.08 -7.61 5.44
CA PRO A 87 7.69 -6.28 5.41
C PRO A 87 7.79 -5.68 6.81
N GLU A 88 8.75 -4.76 7.00
CA GLU A 88 9.07 -4.23 8.33
C GLU A 88 7.91 -3.49 8.99
N TRP A 89 7.01 -2.89 8.20
CA TRP A 89 5.86 -2.16 8.70
C TRP A 89 4.74 -3.06 9.24
N ASP A 90 4.77 -4.36 8.90
CA ASP A 90 3.85 -5.39 9.40
C ASP A 90 4.48 -6.26 10.50
N ARG A 91 5.75 -5.99 10.87
CA ARG A 91 6.35 -6.52 12.11
C ARG A 91 5.85 -5.76 13.33
#